data_AF-A0A7G8KP49-F1
#
_entry.id   AF-A0A7G8KP49-F1
#
_cell.length_a   1.000
_cell.length_b   1.000
_cell.length_c   1.000
_cell.angle_alpha   90.00
_cell.angle_beta   90.00
_cell.angle_gamma   90.00
#
_symmetry.space_group_name_H-M   'P 1'
#
loop_
_entity.id
_entity.type
_entity.pdbx_description
1 polymer ?
#
loop_
_entity_poly.entity_id
_entity_poly.type
_entity_poly.pdbx_seq_one_letter_code
_entity_poly.pdbx_strand_id
1 'polypeptide(L)' 'MSREPEIMESQVMWEPDTKRNTHMDRFRAAVASSCGLRLANYDELYQWSVESYSDFWAEFWKFSNIICSRL' A
#
# COMPACT_ATOMS: atom_id res chain seq x y z
N MET A 1 -3.23 -47.00 -4.90
CA MET A 1 -3.75 -45.67 -5.30
C MET A 1 -3.17 -44.67 -4.31
N SER A 2 -2.14 -43.94 -4.74
CA SER A 2 -1.47 -42.93 -3.92
C SER A 2 -2.41 -41.76 -3.70
N ARG A 3 -2.67 -41.39 -2.44
CA ARG A 3 -3.36 -40.12 -2.13
C ARG A 3 -2.34 -39.02 -2.33
N GLU A 4 -2.50 -38.22 -3.37
CA GLU A 4 -1.83 -36.92 -3.46
C GLU A 4 -2.25 -36.10 -2.24
N PRO A 5 -1.33 -35.39 -1.57
CA PRO A 5 -1.70 -34.56 -0.45
C PRO A 5 -2.62 -33.45 -0.95
N GLU A 6 -3.85 -33.44 -0.42
CA GLU A 6 -4.83 -32.36 -0.59
C GLU A 6 -4.14 -31.05 -0.20
N ILE A 7 -4.04 -30.09 -1.14
CA ILE A 7 -3.45 -28.77 -0.85
C ILE A 7 -4.37 -28.11 0.17
N MET A 8 -3.97 -28.18 1.43
CA MET A 8 -4.70 -27.56 2.54
C MET A 8 -4.69 -26.05 2.31
N GLU A 9 -5.88 -25.47 2.09
CA GLU A 9 -6.02 -24.03 1.94
C GLU A 9 -5.37 -23.33 3.14
N SER A 10 -4.50 -22.37 2.85
CA SER A 10 -3.73 -21.64 3.85
C SER A 10 -4.66 -20.95 4.84
N GLN A 11 -4.62 -21.38 6.11
CA GLN A 11 -5.43 -20.80 7.17
C GLN A 11 -4.89 -19.43 7.58
N VAL A 12 -5.77 -18.42 7.67
CA VAL A 12 -5.43 -17.09 8.19
C VAL A 12 -5.04 -17.21 9.67
N MET A 13 -3.80 -16.84 9.98
CA MET A 13 -3.27 -16.93 11.34
C MET A 13 -3.62 -15.71 12.21
N TRP A 14 -3.91 -14.56 11.57
CA TRP A 14 -4.19 -13.31 12.25
C TRP A 14 -4.85 -12.30 11.30
N GLU A 15 -5.73 -11.47 11.84
CA GLU A 15 -6.31 -10.32 11.13
C GLU A 15 -6.21 -9.06 12.01
N PRO A 16 -5.97 -7.88 11.41
CA PRO A 16 -5.97 -6.63 12.14
C PRO A 16 -7.39 -6.24 12.59
N ASP A 17 -7.49 -5.57 13.74
CA ASP A 17 -8.71 -4.82 14.08
C ASP A 17 -9.04 -3.84 12.96
N THR A 18 -10.33 -3.66 12.64
CA THR A 18 -10.88 -2.95 11.47
C THR A 18 -10.59 -1.43 11.38
N LYS A 19 -9.59 -0.92 12.11
CA LYS A 19 -9.25 0.49 12.19
C LYS A 19 -8.57 0.97 10.91
N ARG A 20 -9.32 1.72 10.11
CA ARG A 20 -8.85 2.45 8.91
C ARG A 20 -8.03 3.71 9.22
N ASN A 21 -7.28 3.72 10.33
CA ASN A 21 -6.45 4.87 10.74
C ASN A 21 -4.96 4.49 10.80
N THR A 22 -4.52 3.74 9.80
CA THR A 22 -3.09 3.43 9.64
C THR A 22 -2.37 4.60 8.98
N HIS A 23 -1.05 4.66 9.14
CA HIS A 23 -0.24 5.64 8.43
C HIS A 23 -0.36 5.45 6.90
N MET A 24 -0.51 4.21 6.44
CA MET A 24 -0.72 3.89 5.04
C MET A 24 -2.04 4.43 4.51
N ASP A 25 -3.13 4.38 5.29
CA ASP A 25 -4.41 4.98 4.87
C ASP A 25 -4.32 6.51 4.77
N ARG A 26 -3.57 7.15 5.69
CA ARG A 26 -3.33 8.60 5.60
C ARG A 26 -2.48 8.96 4.38
N PHE A 27 -1.47 8.16 4.09
CA PHE A 27 -0.66 8.34 2.88
C PHE A 27 -1.48 8.13 1.60
N ARG A 28 -2.30 7.07 1.54
CA ARG A 28 -3.24 6.82 0.44
C ARG A 28 -4.16 8.02 0.18
N ALA A 29 -4.74 8.58 1.23
CA ALA A 29 -5.60 9.75 1.13
C ALA A 29 -4.84 11.01 0.64
N ALA A 30 -3.59 11.20 1.09
CA ALA A 30 -2.75 12.30 0.64
C ALA A 30 -2.43 12.18 -0.86
N VAL A 31 -2.02 10.99 -1.33
CA VAL A 31 -1.74 10.71 -2.74
C VAL A 31 -3.00 10.88 -3.61
N ALA A 32 -4.15 10.36 -3.15
CA ALA A 32 -5.41 10.53 -3.84
C ALA A 32 -5.74 12.01 -4.05
N SER A 33 -5.51 12.84 -3.03
CA SER A 33 -5.73 14.28 -3.10
C SER A 33 -4.70 15.03 -3.96
N SER A 34 -3.42 14.66 -3.91
CA SER A 34 -2.35 15.39 -4.62
C SER A 34 -2.30 15.06 -6.11
N CYS A 35 -2.56 13.80 -6.47
CA CYS A 35 -2.51 13.33 -7.85
C CYS A 35 -3.89 13.35 -8.55
N GLY A 36 -4.96 13.73 -7.85
CA GLY A 36 -6.33 13.69 -8.40
C GLY A 36 -6.83 12.26 -8.67
N LEU A 37 -6.28 11.27 -7.95
CA LEU A 37 -6.59 9.86 -8.10
C LEU A 37 -7.70 9.43 -7.15
N ARG A 38 -8.47 8.42 -7.56
CA ARG A 38 -9.42 7.75 -6.67
C ARG A 38 -8.82 6.43 -6.21
N LEU A 39 -8.23 6.43 -5.02
CA LEU A 39 -7.68 5.23 -4.37
C LEU A 39 -8.62 4.83 -3.22
N ALA A 40 -9.43 3.78 -3.40
CA ALA A 40 -10.43 3.33 -2.44
C ALA A 40 -9.87 2.44 -1.33
N ASN A 41 -8.82 1.67 -1.61
CA ASN A 41 -8.24 0.68 -0.71
C ASN A 41 -6.71 0.57 -0.90
N TYR A 42 -6.09 -0.32 -0.14
CA TYR A 42 -4.64 -0.55 -0.21
C TYR A 42 -4.21 -1.18 -1.53
N ASP A 43 -5.00 -2.09 -2.11
CA ASP A 43 -4.65 -2.79 -3.35
C ASP A 43 -4.56 -1.82 -4.53
N GLU A 44 -5.45 -0.83 -4.59
CA GLU A 44 -5.38 0.25 -5.59
C GLU A 44 -4.15 1.14 -5.41
N LEU A 45 -3.77 1.46 -4.15
CA LEU A 45 -2.52 2.17 -3.89
C LEU A 45 -1.30 1.34 -4.33
N TYR A 46 -1.31 0.03 -4.05
CA TYR A 46 -0.24 -0.87 -4.44
C TYR A 46 -0.10 -0.93 -5.97
N GLN A 47 -1.19 -1.15 -6.69
CA GLN A 47 -1.19 -1.18 -8.15
C GLN A 47 -0.60 0.11 -8.72
N TRP A 48 -1.08 1.27 -8.24
CA TRP A 48 -0.57 2.56 -8.66
C TRP A 48 0.92 2.75 -8.33
N SER A 49 1.38 2.26 -7.17
CA SER A 49 2.79 2.38 -6.78
C SER A 49 3.76 1.66 -7.72
N VAL A 50 3.30 0.57 -8.33
CA VAL A 50 4.08 -0.22 -9.29
C VAL A 50 4.01 0.39 -10.69
N GLU A 51 2.84 0.85 -11.11
CA GLU A 51 2.62 1.46 -12.43
C GLU A 51 3.25 2.86 -12.55
N SER A 52 3.19 3.65 -11.47
CA SER A 52 3.64 5.05 -11.41
C SER A 52 4.78 5.22 -10.41
N TYR A 53 5.84 4.44 -10.59
CA TYR A 53 6.95 4.32 -9.63
C TYR A 53 7.61 5.66 -9.25
N SER A 54 7.86 6.55 -10.23
CA SER A 54 8.47 7.86 -9.98
C SER A 54 7.58 8.76 -9.13
N ASP A 55 6.28 8.78 -9.46
CA ASP A 55 5.31 9.64 -8.81
C ASP A 55 5.05 9.15 -7.39
N PHE A 56 4.99 7.84 -7.20
CA PHE A 56 4.90 7.22 -5.87
C PHE A 56 6.02 7.71 -4.94
N TRP A 57 7.28 7.62 -5.38
CA TRP A 57 8.40 8.04 -4.54
C TRP A 57 8.48 9.56 -4.36
N ALA A 58 8.05 10.35 -5.36
CA ALA A 58 7.93 11.80 -5.22
C ALA A 58 6.90 12.19 -4.14
N GLU A 59 5.73 11.55 -4.14
CA GLU A 59 4.70 11.77 -3.12
C GLU A 59 5.13 11.25 -1.75
N PHE A 60 5.79 10.09 -1.69
CA PHE A 60 6.34 9.56 -0.44
C PHE A 60 7.37 10.51 0.17
N TRP A 61 8.27 11.09 -0.64
CA TRP A 61 9.25 12.06 -0.17
C TRP A 61 8.60 13.29 0.46
N LYS A 62 7.58 13.85 -0.20
CA LYS A 62 6.80 14.98 0.33
C LYS A 62 6.08 14.61 1.63
N PHE A 63 5.44 13.45 1.68
CA PHE A 63 4.66 13.00 2.83
C PHE A 63 5.53 12.69 4.06
N SER A 64 6.70 12.09 3.85
CA SER A 64 7.61 11.65 4.92
C SER A 64 8.44 12.80 5.54
N ASN A 65 8.44 13.99 4.94
CA ASN A 65 9.25 15.13 5.36
C ASN A 65 10.75 14.82 5.46
N ILE A 66 11.27 13.98 4.55
CA ILE A 66 12.71 13.69 4.50
C ILE A 66 13.48 14.98 4.20
N ILE A 67 14.49 15.27 5.04
CA ILE A 67 15.39 16.42 4.90
C ILE A 67 16.67 15.93 4.21
N CYS A 68 17.03 16.57 3.09
CA CYS A 68 18.31 16.34 2.41
C CYS A 68 19.21 17.59 2.49
N SER A 69 20.53 17.37 2.53
CA SER A 69 21.51 18.45 2.45
C SER A 69 21.60 18.98 1.03
N ARG A 70 21.82 20.30 0.88
CA ARG A 70 22.25 20.86 -0.41
C ARG A 70 23.72 20.50 -0.65
N LEU A 71 24.02 20.13 -1.89
CA LEU A 71 25.39 20.06 -2.41
C LEU A 71 25.94 21.46 -2.66
#